data_AF-A0A1F8F6G1-F1
#
_entry.id   AF-A0A1F8F6G1-F1
#
_cell.length_a   1.000
_cell.length_b   1.000
_cell.length_c   1.000
_cell.angle_alpha   90.00
_cell.angle_beta   90.00
_cell.angle_gamma   90.00
#
_symmetry.space_group_name_H-M   'P 1'
#
loop_
_entity.id
_entity.type
_entity.pdbx_description
1 polymer ?
#
loop_
_entity_poly.entity_id
_entity_poly.type
_entity_poly.pdbx_seq_one_letter_code
_entity_poly.pdbx_strand_id
1 'polypeptide(L)'
;MNRGIAPKCILTLAILILLASPDIFDGAANGAAKRQKQNKHTSISLLRRETDKSGYGDLAKEIRSIIYGRQSALDKSGLASANSTNSDGTLTYLTSFYTWYHPNQNRNIGQMGTIPYGGSIYNSCDKEIAKWQLRDMAEYLGPNAAVLASWFNPPREEPGSCGYEEINFMTGFLEAKKELAADGEPAGNIKYAFLYELAWFPNNPKGYEYTVEKTPRGDSYWIDFAKPFNQKLWARDLAYLKANHFDRDDFLKINGKPVLMFWVPIGLNMRYAKAIADHITGTGVFLVNCLGTFSPPNFGSTDAKLKEQLLYMDAVSSYVAYSEEMAVQSGNELTKEYIEAYALSQVKWFDYLQKNVPHVTLIPPLTFHMDDTKIPDRINSDGSPMHPPLFCTNNENRLIYLRAISALVRRFNLPGFVNIGTWNELWEGTTVERTETYGLADLEALKQFSKQ
;
A
#
# COMPACT_ATOMS: atom_id res chain seq x y z
N MET A 1 -5.21 -17.64 -67.82
CA MET A 1 -4.73 -16.64 -68.80
C MET A 1 -4.95 -15.25 -68.22
N ASN A 2 -3.86 -14.48 -68.11
CA ASN A 2 -3.75 -13.00 -68.10
C ASN A 2 -4.76 -12.33 -69.07
N ARG A 3 -5.25 -11.07 -68.97
CA ARG A 3 -4.93 -9.80 -68.27
C ARG A 3 -6.21 -8.91 -68.35
N GLY A 4 -6.51 -8.04 -67.37
CA GLY A 4 -6.23 -6.58 -67.40
C GLY A 4 -7.36 -5.79 -68.10
N ILE A 5 -8.00 -4.77 -67.51
CA ILE A 5 -7.51 -3.39 -67.31
C ILE A 5 -8.43 -2.68 -66.28
N ALA A 6 -7.83 -1.99 -65.29
CA ALA A 6 -8.38 -0.85 -64.51
C ALA A 6 -7.71 0.45 -65.04
N PRO A 7 -7.95 1.73 -64.61
CA PRO A 7 -8.49 2.21 -63.31
C PRO A 7 -9.25 3.58 -63.29
N LYS A 8 -9.80 4.01 -62.13
CA LYS A 8 -9.45 5.26 -61.38
C LYS A 8 -10.48 5.68 -60.30
N CYS A 9 -9.95 5.77 -59.06
CA CYS A 9 -10.21 6.71 -57.93
C CYS A 9 -11.62 6.73 -57.28
N ILE A 10 -11.80 6.63 -55.95
CA ILE A 10 -11.08 7.29 -54.83
C ILE A 10 -11.06 6.36 -53.59
N LEU A 11 -9.89 6.05 -53.04
CA LEU A 11 -9.71 5.62 -51.65
C LEU A 11 -8.42 6.25 -51.12
N THR A 12 -8.56 6.92 -49.98
CA THR A 12 -7.59 7.85 -49.40
C THR A 12 -6.57 7.13 -48.52
N LEU A 13 -5.32 7.21 -48.97
CA LEU A 13 -4.10 7.47 -48.19
C LEU A 13 -3.58 6.39 -47.22
N ALA A 14 -2.67 5.56 -47.74
CA ALA A 14 -1.51 5.07 -46.99
C ALA A 14 -0.29 4.95 -47.92
N ILE A 15 0.81 5.58 -47.50
CA ILE A 15 2.21 5.13 -47.61
C ILE A 15 2.99 5.43 -48.92
N LEU A 16 4.29 5.77 -48.71
CA LEU A 16 5.47 5.90 -49.62
C LEU A 16 5.70 7.34 -50.21
N ILE A 17 6.87 8.02 -50.19
CA ILE A 17 8.32 7.76 -49.95
C ILE A 17 9.02 9.16 -49.77
N LEU A 18 10.13 9.39 -49.04
CA LEU A 18 11.56 9.41 -49.52
C LEU A 18 12.44 9.93 -48.36
N LEU A 19 13.34 9.11 -47.80
CA LEU A 19 14.78 8.97 -48.10
C LEU A 19 15.70 10.08 -47.54
N ALA A 20 16.35 9.76 -46.41
CA ALA A 20 17.75 10.05 -45.98
C ALA A 20 17.85 9.57 -44.51
N SER A 21 18.73 8.68 -44.02
CA SER A 21 19.95 8.04 -44.48
C SER A 21 20.14 6.73 -43.67
N PRO A 22 20.94 5.76 -44.13
CA PRO A 22 21.20 4.50 -43.42
C PRO A 22 22.43 4.64 -42.51
N ASP A 23 22.25 5.02 -41.23
CA ASP A 23 23.36 5.04 -40.26
C ASP A 23 22.91 4.88 -38.77
N ILE A 24 21.76 4.25 -38.51
CA ILE A 24 21.27 4.06 -37.13
C ILE A 24 20.82 2.62 -36.90
N PHE A 25 21.73 1.65 -37.05
CA PHE A 25 21.45 0.27 -36.61
C PHE A 25 22.54 -0.40 -35.77
N ASP A 26 23.58 0.34 -35.34
CA ASP A 26 24.57 -0.17 -34.35
C ASP A 26 24.62 0.61 -33.02
N GLY A 27 23.67 1.53 -32.79
CA GLY A 27 23.65 2.39 -31.59
C GLY A 27 22.64 2.03 -30.50
N ALA A 28 21.65 1.16 -30.77
CA ALA A 28 20.48 0.99 -29.90
C ALA A 28 20.78 0.21 -28.59
N ALA A 29 21.66 -0.79 -28.65
CA ALA A 29 22.03 -1.58 -27.47
C ALA A 29 22.94 -0.78 -26.49
N ASN A 30 23.82 0.08 -27.02
CA ASN A 30 24.68 0.95 -26.21
C ASN A 30 23.95 2.19 -25.66
N GLY A 31 22.87 2.62 -26.33
CA GLY A 31 22.02 3.73 -25.90
C GLY A 31 21.13 3.42 -24.71
N ALA A 32 20.60 2.19 -24.61
CA ALA A 32 19.81 1.74 -23.47
C ALA A 32 20.65 1.64 -22.18
N ALA A 33 21.86 1.09 -22.28
CA ALA A 33 22.80 1.02 -21.15
C ALA A 33 23.32 2.41 -20.71
N LYS A 34 23.52 3.36 -21.64
CA LYS A 34 23.87 4.76 -21.31
C LYS A 34 22.71 5.55 -20.70
N ARG A 35 21.47 5.36 -21.18
CA ARG A 35 20.26 5.99 -20.59
C ARG A 35 19.93 5.43 -19.20
N GLN A 36 20.13 4.13 -18.95
CA GLN A 36 20.00 3.53 -17.61
C GLN A 36 21.03 4.09 -16.61
N LYS A 37 22.28 4.30 -17.03
CA LYS A 37 23.31 4.92 -16.17
C LYS A 37 23.05 6.40 -15.88
N GLN A 38 22.48 7.16 -16.82
CA GLN A 38 22.10 8.56 -16.60
C GLN A 38 20.84 8.70 -15.71
N ASN A 39 19.88 7.78 -15.79
CA ASN A 39 18.65 7.86 -14.98
C ASN A 39 18.86 7.44 -13.51
N LYS A 40 19.73 6.45 -13.21
CA LYS A 40 20.05 5.99 -11.84
C LYS A 40 20.44 7.11 -10.87
N HIS A 41 21.14 8.13 -11.36
CA HIS A 41 21.56 9.26 -10.53
C HIS A 41 20.55 10.41 -10.52
N THR A 42 19.60 10.44 -11.44
CA THR A 42 18.76 11.62 -11.66
C THR A 42 17.63 11.68 -10.64
N SER A 43 16.96 10.58 -10.32
CA SER A 43 15.76 10.60 -9.45
C SER A 43 16.10 10.85 -7.98
N ILE A 44 17.09 10.13 -7.42
CA ILE A 44 17.58 10.39 -6.05
C ILE A 44 18.23 11.78 -5.94
N SER A 45 19.03 12.20 -6.94
CA SER A 45 19.65 13.53 -6.87
C SER A 45 18.62 14.66 -6.97
N LEU A 46 17.53 14.47 -7.73
CA LEU A 46 16.39 15.39 -7.74
C LEU A 46 15.70 15.43 -6.38
N LEU A 47 15.37 14.27 -5.78
CA LEU A 47 14.81 14.19 -4.43
C LEU A 47 15.70 14.93 -3.42
N ARG A 48 17.01 14.65 -3.43
CA ARG A 48 17.98 15.32 -2.55
C ARG A 48 17.99 16.83 -2.73
N ARG A 49 18.06 17.31 -3.98
CA ARG A 49 18.06 18.76 -4.28
C ARG A 49 16.77 19.45 -3.83
N GLU A 50 15.64 18.77 -3.95
CA GLU A 50 14.35 19.32 -3.52
C GLU A 50 14.24 19.39 -1.99
N THR A 51 14.65 18.33 -1.27
CA THR A 51 14.67 18.30 0.20
C THR A 51 15.68 19.28 0.81
N ASP A 52 16.84 19.46 0.18
CA ASP A 52 17.84 20.43 0.63
C ASP A 52 17.33 21.87 0.46
N LYS A 53 16.50 22.14 -0.57
CA LYS A 53 15.87 23.46 -0.79
C LYS A 53 14.73 23.76 0.18
N SER A 54 14.03 22.75 0.72
CA SER A 54 12.90 22.94 1.64
C SER A 54 13.32 23.19 3.09
N GLY A 55 14.63 23.27 3.39
CA GLY A 55 15.13 23.52 4.75
C GLY A 55 15.36 22.26 5.59
N TYR A 56 15.25 21.06 5.00
CA TYR A 56 15.40 19.78 5.68
C TYR A 56 16.73 19.09 5.40
N GLY A 57 17.74 19.85 4.96
CA GLY A 57 19.07 19.31 4.68
C GLY A 57 19.68 18.56 5.86
N ASP A 58 19.36 18.93 7.11
CA ASP A 58 19.84 18.25 8.30
C ASP A 58 19.12 16.92 8.58
N LEU A 59 17.83 16.82 8.31
CA LEU A 59 17.09 15.54 8.38
C LEU A 59 17.52 14.59 7.26
N ALA A 60 17.69 15.10 6.04
CA ALA A 60 18.22 14.32 4.94
C ALA A 60 19.65 13.82 5.24
N LYS A 61 20.50 14.62 5.91
CA LYS A 61 21.82 14.19 6.40
C LYS A 61 21.71 13.13 7.49
N GLU A 62 20.77 13.26 8.41
CA GLU A 62 20.53 12.30 9.50
C GLU A 62 20.08 10.94 8.94
N ILE A 63 19.06 10.92 8.07
CA ILE A 63 18.58 9.71 7.38
C ILE A 63 19.74 9.05 6.62
N ARG A 64 20.57 9.84 5.92
CA ARG A 64 21.78 9.32 5.25
C ARG A 64 22.82 8.78 6.23
N SER A 65 22.98 9.41 7.39
CA SER A 65 23.90 8.93 8.43
C SER A 65 23.48 7.55 8.94
N ILE A 66 22.16 7.34 9.13
CA ILE A 66 21.55 6.07 9.53
C ILE A 66 21.73 5.01 8.43
N ILE A 67 21.42 5.36 7.18
CA ILE A 67 21.43 4.42 6.05
C ILE A 67 22.85 4.00 5.65
N TYR A 68 23.78 4.95 5.59
CA TYR A 68 25.13 4.74 5.07
C TYR A 68 26.20 4.58 6.15
N GLY A 69 25.80 4.50 7.42
CA GLY A 69 26.71 4.16 8.52
C GLY A 69 27.88 5.13 8.67
N ARG A 70 27.72 6.42 8.30
CA ARG A 70 28.69 7.42 8.75
C ARG A 70 28.50 7.59 10.24
N GLN A 71 29.43 7.03 11.00
CA GLN A 71 29.53 7.26 12.42
C GLN A 71 29.87 8.74 12.64
N SER A 72 28.87 9.59 12.81
CA SER A 72 29.07 10.96 13.27
C SER A 72 27.85 11.47 14.04
N ALA A 73 28.11 11.81 15.31
CA ALA A 73 27.29 12.54 16.27
C ALA A 73 26.17 11.81 17.05
N LEU A 74 25.46 10.83 16.50
CA LEU A 74 24.32 10.21 17.23
C LEU A 74 24.71 9.19 18.30
N ASP A 75 25.88 8.56 18.20
CA ASP A 75 26.42 7.70 19.27
C ASP A 75 26.87 8.49 20.52
N LYS A 76 26.93 9.84 20.44
CA LYS A 76 27.45 10.70 21.51
C LYS A 76 26.41 11.50 22.27
N SER A 77 25.17 11.60 21.79
CA SER A 77 24.19 12.53 22.39
C SER A 77 23.25 11.90 23.41
N GLY A 78 23.29 10.59 23.66
CA GLY A 78 22.42 9.97 24.67
C GLY A 78 20.95 10.38 24.51
N LEU A 79 20.44 10.44 23.27
CA LEU A 79 19.05 10.81 22.95
C LEU A 79 18.13 9.60 23.17
N ALA A 80 18.19 9.03 24.37
CA ALA A 80 17.15 8.21 24.96
C ALA A 80 16.20 9.12 25.75
N SER A 81 15.41 9.93 25.05
CA SER A 81 14.14 10.49 25.54
C SER A 81 13.66 11.60 24.60
N ALA A 82 12.54 11.36 23.89
CA ALA A 82 11.44 12.32 23.72
C ALA A 82 10.36 11.74 22.77
N ASN A 83 9.30 11.23 23.39
CA ASN A 83 7.88 11.20 22.99
C ASN A 83 7.54 11.24 21.49
N SER A 84 7.32 10.06 20.89
CA SER A 84 6.34 9.83 19.80
C SER A 84 6.03 8.35 19.57
N THR A 85 5.97 7.64 20.67
CA THR A 85 5.61 6.23 20.75
C THR A 85 4.28 6.16 21.48
N ASN A 86 3.67 4.98 21.59
CA ASN A 86 2.76 4.77 22.71
C ASN A 86 3.48 5.20 24.01
N SER A 87 2.72 5.49 25.09
CA SER A 87 3.29 6.01 26.34
C SER A 87 4.43 5.16 26.94
N ASP A 88 4.63 3.95 26.42
CA ASP A 88 5.65 2.96 26.78
C ASP A 88 6.86 2.84 25.83
N GLY A 89 6.94 3.58 24.72
CA GLY A 89 8.05 3.45 23.76
C GLY A 89 7.78 2.57 22.53
N THR A 90 6.62 1.92 22.43
CA THR A 90 6.36 0.91 21.41
C THR A 90 5.67 1.45 20.14
N LEU A 91 5.94 0.79 19.01
CA LEU A 91 5.20 0.97 17.75
C LEU A 91 4.00 0.03 17.66
N THR A 92 2.90 0.53 17.13
CA THR A 92 1.73 -0.27 16.73
C THR A 92 1.85 -0.58 15.24
N TYR A 93 1.83 -1.87 14.88
CA TYR A 93 1.80 -2.29 13.48
C TYR A 93 0.37 -2.47 13.01
N LEU A 94 -0.02 -1.75 11.97
CA LEU A 94 -1.23 -1.99 11.20
C LEU A 94 -0.84 -2.89 10.02
N THR A 95 -1.63 -3.89 9.66
CA THR A 95 -1.34 -4.73 8.49
C THR A 95 -2.60 -5.09 7.72
N SER A 96 -2.62 -4.87 6.41
CA SER A 96 -3.75 -5.27 5.57
C SER A 96 -3.88 -6.79 5.55
N PHE A 97 -5.08 -7.30 5.74
CA PHE A 97 -5.34 -8.74 5.84
C PHE A 97 -6.52 -9.14 4.98
N TYR A 98 -6.28 -10.13 4.13
CA TYR A 98 -7.22 -10.58 3.11
C TYR A 98 -7.89 -11.88 3.52
N THR A 99 -9.21 -11.89 3.43
CA THR A 99 -10.06 -13.00 3.90
C THR A 99 -10.75 -13.73 2.76
N TRP A 100 -10.27 -13.50 1.53
CA TRP A 100 -10.86 -14.07 0.34
C TRP A 100 -10.29 -15.43 -0.04
N TYR A 101 -9.27 -15.97 0.64
CA TYR A 101 -8.65 -17.23 0.22
C TYR A 101 -9.58 -18.42 0.42
N HIS A 102 -9.75 -19.22 -0.63
CA HIS A 102 -10.54 -20.46 -0.58
C HIS A 102 -9.89 -21.56 -1.45
N PRO A 103 -9.86 -22.84 -1.03
CA PRO A 103 -9.19 -23.92 -1.78
C PRO A 103 -9.72 -24.15 -3.20
N ASN A 104 -10.95 -23.70 -3.46
CA ASN A 104 -11.61 -23.78 -4.76
C ASN A 104 -11.39 -22.53 -5.64
N GLN A 105 -10.71 -21.49 -5.15
CA GLN A 105 -10.29 -20.38 -6.00
C GLN A 105 -9.31 -20.87 -7.06
N ASN A 106 -9.45 -20.33 -8.27
CA ASN A 106 -8.68 -20.75 -9.43
C ASN A 106 -7.19 -20.80 -9.11
N ARG A 107 -6.62 -22.01 -9.12
CA ARG A 107 -5.18 -22.29 -9.00
C ARG A 107 -4.33 -21.68 -10.13
N ASN A 108 -4.96 -20.95 -11.05
CA ASN A 108 -4.37 -20.38 -12.26
C ASN A 108 -3.91 -18.92 -12.08
N ILE A 109 -4.25 -18.26 -10.96
CA ILE A 109 -3.59 -17.01 -10.58
C ILE A 109 -2.35 -17.43 -9.81
N GLY A 110 -1.19 -17.36 -10.43
CA GLY A 110 0.03 -17.83 -9.78
C GLY A 110 0.32 -16.99 -8.53
N GLN A 111 0.75 -17.65 -7.46
CA GLN A 111 0.95 -17.03 -6.15
C GLN A 111 2.43 -16.99 -5.78
N MET A 112 2.81 -15.98 -5.00
CA MET A 112 4.16 -15.86 -4.45
C MET A 112 4.27 -16.63 -3.14
N GLY A 113 4.62 -17.92 -3.29
CA GLY A 113 4.96 -18.81 -2.19
C GLY A 113 3.82 -19.69 -1.72
N THR A 114 4.17 -20.83 -1.13
CA THR A 114 3.26 -21.73 -0.43
C THR A 114 3.27 -21.37 1.05
N ILE A 115 2.13 -21.44 1.74
CA ILE A 115 2.11 -21.29 3.19
C ILE A 115 2.37 -22.65 3.84
N PRO A 116 3.35 -22.76 4.75
CA PRO A 116 3.80 -24.05 5.30
C PRO A 116 2.69 -24.91 5.93
N TYR A 117 1.62 -24.29 6.43
CA TYR A 117 0.55 -24.96 7.17
C TYR A 117 -0.79 -25.07 6.41
N GLY A 118 -0.89 -24.46 5.22
CA GLY A 118 -2.13 -24.37 4.44
C GLY A 118 -2.05 -24.92 3.01
N GLY A 119 -0.86 -25.34 2.57
CA GLY A 119 -0.63 -25.72 1.18
C GLY A 119 -0.65 -24.51 0.24
N SER A 120 -0.93 -24.74 -1.05
CA SER A 120 -0.81 -23.71 -2.09
C SER A 120 -1.89 -22.63 -2.03
N ILE A 121 -3.07 -22.89 -1.45
CA ILE A 121 -4.12 -21.90 -1.13
C ILE A 121 -4.88 -22.43 0.10
N TYR A 122 -4.89 -21.67 1.18
CA TYR A 122 -5.66 -22.01 2.38
C TYR A 122 -7.09 -21.50 2.33
N ASN A 123 -7.93 -21.96 3.26
CA ASN A 123 -9.27 -21.42 3.48
C ASN A 123 -9.21 -20.33 4.56
N SER A 124 -9.59 -19.09 4.24
CA SER A 124 -9.67 -18.00 5.21
C SER A 124 -10.70 -18.24 6.32
N CYS A 125 -11.62 -19.20 6.16
CA CYS A 125 -12.53 -19.65 7.22
C CYS A 125 -11.92 -20.68 8.18
N ASP A 126 -10.72 -21.19 7.90
CA ASP A 126 -10.07 -22.19 8.76
C ASP A 126 -9.49 -21.52 10.01
N LYS A 127 -10.10 -21.80 11.15
CA LYS A 127 -9.69 -21.24 12.44
C LYS A 127 -8.29 -21.68 12.85
N GLU A 128 -7.85 -22.89 12.50
CA GLU A 128 -6.50 -23.32 12.88
C GLU A 128 -5.45 -22.53 12.12
N ILE A 129 -5.69 -22.24 10.84
CA ILE A 129 -4.82 -21.36 10.04
C ILE A 129 -4.83 -19.94 10.59
N ALA A 130 -6.00 -19.41 10.93
CA ALA A 130 -6.10 -18.10 11.56
C ALA A 130 -5.38 -18.05 12.93
N LYS A 131 -5.42 -19.11 13.73
CA LYS A 131 -4.65 -19.20 14.99
C LYS A 131 -3.15 -19.12 14.73
N TRP A 132 -2.65 -19.81 13.71
CA TRP A 132 -1.24 -19.72 13.31
C TRP A 132 -0.85 -18.30 12.92
N GLN A 133 -1.66 -17.64 12.10
CA GLN A 133 -1.41 -16.25 11.68
C GLN A 133 -1.42 -15.29 12.88
N LEU A 134 -2.40 -15.42 13.78
CA LEU A 134 -2.49 -14.62 15.01
C LEU A 134 -1.29 -14.84 15.94
N ARG A 135 -0.82 -16.09 16.07
CA ARG A 135 0.38 -16.41 16.85
C ARG A 135 1.65 -15.81 16.24
N ASP A 136 1.82 -15.91 14.93
CA ASP A 136 2.93 -15.26 14.22
C ASP A 136 2.85 -13.72 14.41
N MET A 137 1.69 -13.11 14.22
CA MET A 137 1.52 -11.67 14.48
C MET A 137 1.91 -11.30 15.93
N ALA A 138 1.44 -12.04 16.93
CA ALA A 138 1.76 -11.77 18.32
C ALA A 138 3.24 -11.97 18.65
N GLU A 139 3.88 -13.01 18.07
CA GLU A 139 5.28 -13.31 18.29
C GLU A 139 6.21 -12.25 17.65
N TYR A 140 5.89 -11.83 16.43
CA TYR A 140 6.80 -11.03 15.60
C TYR A 140 6.49 -9.53 15.63
N LEU A 141 5.22 -9.15 15.71
CA LEU A 141 4.79 -7.74 15.78
C LEU A 141 4.52 -7.28 17.21
N GLY A 142 4.25 -8.22 18.12
CA GLY A 142 3.99 -7.95 19.53
C GLY A 142 2.52 -7.65 19.85
N PRO A 143 2.22 -7.28 21.11
CA PRO A 143 0.84 -7.13 21.60
C PRO A 143 0.09 -5.94 20.99
N ASN A 144 0.80 -5.00 20.37
CA ASN A 144 0.23 -3.82 19.71
C ASN A 144 -0.01 -4.03 18.21
N ALA A 145 0.01 -5.27 17.72
CA ALA A 145 -0.39 -5.57 16.36
C ALA A 145 -1.90 -5.33 16.18
N ALA A 146 -2.25 -4.78 15.02
CA ALA A 146 -3.63 -4.67 14.59
C ALA A 146 -3.77 -5.04 13.12
N VAL A 147 -4.86 -5.74 12.82
CA VAL A 147 -5.20 -6.17 11.47
C VAL A 147 -6.18 -5.18 10.84
N LEU A 148 -5.93 -4.82 9.59
CA LEU A 148 -6.85 -4.09 8.71
C LEU A 148 -7.51 -5.11 7.76
N ALA A 149 -8.62 -5.69 8.19
CA ALA A 149 -9.32 -6.70 7.40
C ALA A 149 -9.99 -6.06 6.17
N SER A 150 -9.71 -6.61 4.99
CA SER A 150 -10.38 -6.23 3.74
C SER A 150 -11.89 -6.39 3.87
N TRP A 151 -12.65 -5.34 3.56
CA TRP A 151 -14.09 -5.28 3.71
C TRP A 151 -14.74 -4.52 2.57
N PHE A 152 -15.65 -5.14 1.83
CA PHE A 152 -16.29 -4.53 0.65
C PHE A 152 -17.66 -3.91 0.95
N ASN A 153 -18.50 -4.64 1.69
CA ASN A 153 -19.87 -4.28 1.99
C ASN A 153 -20.43 -5.19 3.09
N PRO A 154 -21.58 -4.82 3.68
CA PRO A 154 -22.24 -5.68 4.65
C PRO A 154 -22.56 -7.05 4.03
N PRO A 155 -22.54 -8.13 4.82
CA PRO A 155 -22.79 -9.48 4.33
C PRO A 155 -24.15 -9.55 3.64
N ARG A 156 -24.19 -10.19 2.47
CA ARG A 156 -25.43 -10.60 1.81
C ARG A 156 -25.52 -12.11 1.87
N GLU A 157 -26.72 -12.63 2.06
CA GLU A 157 -26.97 -14.09 2.13
C GLU A 157 -26.78 -14.81 0.78
N GLU A 158 -26.34 -14.13 -0.29
CA GLU A 158 -26.18 -14.72 -1.62
C GLU A 158 -24.76 -15.30 -1.85
N PRO A 159 -24.64 -16.61 -2.14
CA PRO A 159 -23.36 -17.24 -2.50
C PRO A 159 -22.71 -16.58 -3.71
N GLY A 160 -21.43 -16.20 -3.59
CA GLY A 160 -20.65 -15.62 -4.69
C GLY A 160 -20.77 -14.10 -4.85
N SER A 161 -21.35 -13.40 -3.87
CA SER A 161 -21.34 -11.92 -3.81
C SER A 161 -20.28 -11.40 -2.83
N CYS A 162 -19.71 -10.22 -3.12
CA CYS A 162 -18.92 -9.46 -2.14
C CYS A 162 -19.77 -9.30 -0.86
N GLY A 163 -19.19 -9.64 0.30
CA GLY A 163 -19.90 -9.83 1.57
C GLY A 163 -19.57 -11.17 2.26
N TYR A 164 -18.96 -12.12 1.53
CA TYR A 164 -18.37 -13.33 2.11
C TYR A 164 -17.09 -13.04 2.90
N GLU A 165 -16.38 -11.96 2.58
CA GLU A 165 -15.10 -11.61 3.19
C GLU A 165 -15.24 -11.32 4.68
N GLU A 166 -16.31 -10.63 5.08
CA GLU A 166 -16.61 -10.43 6.50
C GLU A 166 -17.03 -11.75 7.16
N ILE A 167 -17.88 -12.57 6.52
CA ILE A 167 -18.27 -13.88 7.06
C ILE A 167 -17.04 -14.76 7.29
N ASN A 168 -16.11 -14.79 6.33
CA ASN A 168 -14.84 -15.51 6.44
C ASN A 168 -13.98 -14.96 7.58
N PHE A 169 -13.90 -13.63 7.71
CA PHE A 169 -13.18 -12.98 8.79
C PHE A 169 -13.77 -13.31 10.17
N MET A 170 -15.09 -13.24 10.31
CA MET A 170 -15.79 -13.57 11.54
C MET A 170 -15.60 -15.04 11.91
N THR A 171 -15.79 -15.94 10.95
CA THR A 171 -15.77 -17.41 11.17
C THR A 171 -14.36 -17.95 11.39
N GLY A 172 -13.36 -17.43 10.66
CA GLY A 172 -11.97 -17.80 10.78
C GLY A 172 -11.26 -16.98 11.87
N PHE A 173 -11.00 -15.71 11.57
CA PHE A 173 -10.13 -14.85 12.38
C PHE A 173 -10.70 -14.50 13.75
N LEU A 174 -11.96 -14.01 13.84
CA LEU A 174 -12.49 -13.58 15.15
C LEU A 174 -12.81 -14.77 16.09
N GLU A 175 -13.29 -15.89 15.57
CA GLU A 175 -13.45 -17.10 16.40
C GLU A 175 -12.10 -17.68 16.84
N ALA A 176 -11.09 -17.72 15.97
CA ALA A 176 -9.73 -18.10 16.37
C ALA A 176 -9.18 -17.19 17.47
N LYS A 177 -9.32 -15.87 17.31
CA LYS A 177 -8.92 -14.87 18.31
C LYS A 177 -9.65 -15.08 19.64
N LYS A 178 -10.95 -15.38 19.60
CA LYS A 178 -11.76 -15.63 20.79
C LYS A 178 -11.30 -16.88 21.55
N GLU A 179 -11.00 -17.97 20.85
CA GLU A 179 -10.45 -19.19 21.46
C GLU A 179 -9.09 -18.93 22.08
N LEU A 180 -8.18 -18.27 21.36
CA LEU A 180 -6.85 -17.90 21.87
C LEU A 180 -6.94 -16.98 23.10
N ALA A 181 -7.88 -16.04 23.12
CA ALA A 181 -8.11 -15.18 24.28
C ALA A 181 -8.64 -15.97 25.49
N ALA A 182 -9.52 -16.96 25.28
CA ALA A 182 -10.01 -17.84 26.33
C ALA A 182 -8.89 -18.72 26.91
N ASP A 183 -7.93 -19.11 26.08
CA ASP A 183 -6.73 -19.86 26.47
C ASP A 183 -5.65 -18.97 27.12
N GLY A 184 -5.87 -17.66 27.20
CA GLY A 184 -4.91 -16.70 27.77
C GLY A 184 -3.71 -16.41 26.87
N GLU A 185 -3.77 -16.75 25.59
CA GLU A 185 -2.69 -16.49 24.64
C GLU A 185 -2.66 -15.00 24.24
N PRO A 186 -1.48 -14.35 24.18
CA PRO A 186 -1.36 -12.95 23.75
C PRO A 186 -1.96 -12.66 22.38
N ALA A 187 -1.97 -13.67 21.50
CA ALA A 187 -2.58 -13.62 20.17
C ALA A 187 -4.08 -13.29 20.20
N GLY A 188 -4.79 -13.63 21.29
CA GLY A 188 -6.19 -13.25 21.49
C GLY A 188 -6.43 -11.74 21.69
N ASN A 189 -5.37 -10.96 21.95
CA ASN A 189 -5.44 -9.52 22.20
C ASN A 189 -5.23 -8.66 20.94
N ILE A 190 -4.86 -9.26 19.81
CA ILE A 190 -4.66 -8.55 18.55
C ILE A 190 -5.94 -7.80 18.19
N LYS A 191 -5.81 -6.50 17.92
CA LYS A 191 -6.95 -5.66 17.54
C LYS A 191 -7.24 -5.80 16.06
N TYR A 192 -8.43 -5.40 15.64
CA TYR A 192 -8.76 -5.32 14.23
C TYR A 192 -9.51 -4.03 13.88
N ALA A 193 -9.34 -3.57 12.65
CA ALA A 193 -10.14 -2.56 11.99
C ALA A 193 -10.40 -3.01 10.55
N PHE A 194 -11.10 -2.20 9.78
CA PHE A 194 -11.39 -2.53 8.38
C PHE A 194 -10.57 -1.67 7.41
N LEU A 195 -10.09 -2.35 6.37
CA LEU A 195 -9.71 -1.76 5.10
C LEU A 195 -10.96 -1.77 4.21
N TYR A 196 -11.59 -0.62 4.07
CA TYR A 196 -12.79 -0.40 3.28
C TYR A 196 -12.45 -0.43 1.79
N GLU A 197 -12.77 -1.54 1.16
CA GLU A 197 -12.57 -1.84 -0.25
C GLU A 197 -13.72 -1.24 -1.08
N LEU A 198 -13.41 -0.14 -1.77
CA LEU A 198 -14.33 0.46 -2.73
C LEU A 198 -14.32 -0.37 -4.02
N ALA A 199 -15.17 -1.40 -4.06
CA ALA A 199 -15.34 -2.40 -5.12
C ALA A 199 -14.82 -1.99 -6.52
N TRP A 200 -13.54 -2.21 -6.79
CA TRP A 200 -12.96 -2.11 -8.13
C TRP A 200 -13.09 -3.46 -8.83
N PHE A 201 -14.30 -3.77 -9.30
CA PHE A 201 -14.48 -4.85 -10.27
C PHE A 201 -15.26 -4.29 -11.45
N PRO A 202 -14.64 -4.11 -12.64
CA PRO A 202 -15.31 -3.59 -13.83
C PRO A 202 -16.51 -4.45 -14.28
N ASN A 203 -16.64 -5.68 -13.74
CA ASN A 203 -17.77 -6.58 -13.95
C ASN A 203 -18.76 -6.62 -12.77
N ASN A 204 -18.66 -5.72 -11.78
CA ASN A 204 -19.58 -5.67 -10.64
C ASN A 204 -20.44 -4.38 -10.67
N PRO A 205 -21.46 -4.31 -11.55
CA PRO A 205 -22.32 -3.14 -11.74
C PRO A 205 -23.33 -2.90 -10.59
N LYS A 206 -23.06 -3.33 -9.34
CA LYS A 206 -24.05 -3.30 -8.24
C LYS A 206 -23.58 -2.64 -6.94
N GLY A 207 -22.37 -2.07 -6.90
CA GLY A 207 -21.82 -1.40 -5.72
C GLY A 207 -22.07 0.10 -5.76
N TYR A 208 -21.12 0.86 -6.30
CA TYR A 208 -21.18 2.32 -6.41
C TYR A 208 -21.40 2.75 -7.87
N GLU A 209 -21.94 3.95 -8.07
CA GLU A 209 -21.94 4.61 -9.37
C GLU A 209 -20.60 5.31 -9.65
N TYR A 210 -20.09 5.16 -10.88
CA TYR A 210 -18.79 5.70 -11.29
C TYR A 210 -18.92 6.85 -12.29
N THR A 211 -17.86 7.65 -12.38
CA THR A 211 -17.53 8.56 -13.47
C THR A 211 -16.34 7.98 -14.22
N VAL A 212 -16.30 8.13 -15.55
CA VAL A 212 -15.17 7.65 -16.37
C VAL A 212 -14.35 8.85 -16.85
N GLU A 213 -13.05 8.86 -16.56
CA GLU A 213 -12.09 9.81 -17.10
C GLU A 213 -11.18 9.10 -18.10
N LYS A 214 -11.12 9.62 -19.33
CA LYS A 214 -10.22 9.06 -20.35
C LYS A 214 -8.81 9.57 -20.13
N THR A 215 -7.88 8.66 -19.86
CA THR A 215 -6.45 8.99 -19.73
C THR A 215 -5.66 8.41 -20.90
N PRO A 216 -4.44 8.90 -21.20
CA PRO A 216 -3.55 8.27 -22.16
C PRO A 216 -3.20 6.81 -21.85
N ARG A 217 -3.43 6.35 -20.60
CA ARG A 217 -3.23 4.97 -20.15
C ARG A 217 -4.51 4.12 -20.19
N GLY A 218 -5.64 4.68 -20.65
CA GLY A 218 -6.95 4.02 -20.70
C GLY A 218 -8.03 4.73 -19.88
N ASP A 219 -9.22 4.13 -19.84
CA ASP A 219 -10.35 4.63 -19.04
C ASP A 219 -10.07 4.44 -17.55
N SER A 220 -10.13 5.53 -16.79
CA SER A 220 -10.07 5.53 -15.33
C SER A 220 -11.47 5.68 -14.76
N TYR A 221 -11.86 4.79 -13.86
CA TYR A 221 -13.18 4.77 -13.23
C TYR A 221 -13.09 5.36 -11.82
N TRP A 222 -13.96 6.32 -11.51
CA TRP A 222 -13.93 7.10 -10.27
C TRP A 222 -15.27 7.00 -9.56
N ILE A 223 -15.29 6.68 -8.27
CA ILE A 223 -16.53 6.73 -7.49
C ILE A 223 -16.89 8.18 -7.23
N ASP A 224 -18.14 8.55 -7.57
CA ASP A 224 -18.63 9.91 -7.43
C ASP A 224 -19.55 10.05 -6.22
N PHE A 225 -19.01 10.54 -5.09
CA PHE A 225 -19.76 10.77 -3.86
C PHE A 225 -20.70 11.99 -3.91
N ALA A 226 -20.77 12.74 -5.01
CA ALA A 226 -21.89 13.67 -5.21
C ALA A 226 -23.20 12.95 -5.48
N LYS A 227 -23.14 11.71 -5.97
CA LYS A 227 -24.32 10.96 -6.34
C LYS A 227 -25.09 10.54 -5.09
N PRO A 228 -26.39 10.85 -4.97
CA PRO A 228 -27.19 10.47 -3.81
C PRO A 228 -27.19 8.97 -3.52
N PHE A 229 -27.06 8.13 -4.55
CA PHE A 229 -26.95 6.69 -4.40
C PHE A 229 -25.69 6.29 -3.61
N ASN A 230 -24.53 6.83 -4.00
CA ASN A 230 -23.25 6.57 -3.35
C ASN A 230 -23.23 7.09 -1.89
N GLN A 231 -23.84 8.25 -1.64
CA GLN A 231 -24.00 8.78 -0.28
C GLN A 231 -24.86 7.86 0.60
N LYS A 232 -25.96 7.33 0.05
CA LYS A 232 -26.82 6.39 0.78
C LYS A 232 -26.11 5.09 1.10
N LEU A 233 -25.33 4.55 0.17
CA LEU A 233 -24.55 3.33 0.39
C LEU A 233 -23.48 3.53 1.46
N TRP A 234 -22.77 4.65 1.38
CA TRP A 234 -21.78 5.03 2.39
C TRP A 234 -22.39 5.16 3.78
N ALA A 235 -23.52 5.87 3.89
CA ALA A 235 -24.23 6.04 5.15
C ALA A 235 -24.73 4.69 5.71
N ARG A 236 -25.23 3.80 4.85
CA ARG A 236 -25.64 2.44 5.23
C ARG A 236 -24.46 1.65 5.78
N ASP A 237 -23.32 1.69 5.09
CA ASP A 237 -22.15 0.91 5.47
C ASP A 237 -21.56 1.40 6.79
N LEU A 238 -21.45 2.72 6.99
CA LEU A 238 -21.06 3.29 8.28
C LEU A 238 -22.03 2.92 9.41
N ALA A 239 -23.34 2.96 9.15
CA ALA A 239 -24.34 2.57 10.15
C ALA A 239 -24.21 1.09 10.53
N TYR A 240 -23.97 0.23 9.54
CA TYR A 240 -23.72 -1.19 9.75
C TYR A 240 -22.46 -1.43 10.59
N LEU A 241 -21.33 -0.85 10.20
CA LEU A 241 -20.06 -0.99 10.92
C LEU A 241 -20.17 -0.47 12.35
N LYS A 242 -20.89 0.64 12.55
CA LYS A 242 -21.18 1.17 13.89
C LYS A 242 -21.98 0.17 14.74
N ALA A 243 -23.08 -0.36 14.19
CA ALA A 243 -23.97 -1.24 14.93
C ALA A 243 -23.32 -2.60 15.27
N ASN A 244 -22.37 -3.08 14.47
CA ASN A 244 -21.83 -4.44 14.60
C ASN A 244 -20.38 -4.50 15.10
N HIS A 245 -19.58 -3.44 14.94
CA HIS A 245 -18.14 -3.50 15.19
C HIS A 245 -17.56 -2.37 16.02
N PHE A 246 -17.89 -1.10 15.74
CA PHE A 246 -17.16 0.04 16.32
C PHE A 246 -17.12 0.09 17.85
N ASP A 247 -18.16 -0.41 18.51
CA ASP A 247 -18.24 -0.39 19.97
C ASP A 247 -17.51 -1.56 20.63
N ARG A 248 -17.06 -2.57 19.88
CA ARG A 248 -16.34 -3.73 20.43
C ARG A 248 -15.00 -3.32 21.05
N ASP A 249 -14.61 -4.01 22.12
CA ASP A 249 -13.34 -3.76 22.82
C ASP A 249 -12.12 -4.22 22.02
N ASP A 250 -12.31 -5.18 21.12
CA ASP A 250 -11.27 -5.69 20.23
C ASP A 250 -11.19 -4.97 18.88
N PHE A 251 -12.09 -4.01 18.63
CA PHE A 251 -11.98 -3.10 17.51
C PHE A 251 -10.93 -2.02 17.79
N LEU A 252 -10.04 -1.76 16.84
CA LEU A 252 -8.97 -0.78 16.96
C LEU A 252 -9.57 0.63 17.05
N LYS A 253 -9.18 1.36 18.09
CA LYS A 253 -9.53 2.76 18.32
C LYS A 253 -8.27 3.60 18.46
N ILE A 254 -8.21 4.73 17.77
CA ILE A 254 -7.15 5.74 17.91
C ILE A 254 -7.80 7.01 18.47
N ASN A 255 -7.28 7.51 19.59
CA ASN A 255 -7.88 8.64 20.31
C ASN A 255 -9.37 8.43 20.62
N GLY A 256 -9.74 7.19 20.96
CA GLY A 256 -11.12 6.80 21.26
C GLY A 256 -12.04 6.63 20.04
N LYS A 257 -11.55 6.92 18.83
CA LYS A 257 -12.31 6.80 17.58
C LYS A 257 -12.06 5.45 16.89
N PRO A 258 -13.08 4.71 16.43
CA PRO A 258 -12.89 3.49 15.65
C PRO A 258 -12.12 3.79 14.35
N VAL A 259 -11.18 2.92 13.98
CA VAL A 259 -10.34 3.11 12.78
C VAL A 259 -11.00 2.53 11.53
N LEU A 260 -10.94 3.26 10.42
CA LEU A 260 -11.30 2.79 9.09
C LEU A 260 -10.28 3.29 8.06
N MET A 261 -9.68 2.39 7.29
CA MET A 261 -8.77 2.74 6.19
C MET A 261 -9.48 2.59 4.85
N PHE A 262 -9.36 3.57 3.95
CA PHE A 262 -10.01 3.52 2.63
C PHE A 262 -9.05 3.03 1.55
N TRP A 263 -9.34 1.91 0.90
CA TRP A 263 -8.59 1.44 -0.25
C TRP A 263 -8.99 2.18 -1.54
N VAL A 264 -7.99 2.58 -2.33
CA VAL A 264 -8.04 3.38 -3.58
C VAL A 264 -8.79 4.73 -3.47
N PRO A 265 -8.21 5.73 -2.81
CA PRO A 265 -8.72 7.09 -2.79
C PRO A 265 -8.34 7.86 -4.05
N ILE A 266 -7.41 7.34 -4.87
CA ILE A 266 -7.09 7.93 -6.18
C ILE A 266 -8.38 7.97 -6.99
N GLY A 267 -9.14 6.87 -7.07
CA GLY A 267 -10.46 6.81 -7.72
C GLY A 267 -11.57 7.67 -7.09
N LEU A 268 -11.31 8.43 -6.03
CA LEU A 268 -12.28 9.40 -5.52
C LEU A 268 -12.00 10.74 -6.20
N ASN A 269 -12.85 11.14 -7.15
CA ASN A 269 -12.91 12.53 -7.57
C ASN A 269 -13.52 13.33 -6.40
N MET A 270 -12.68 13.59 -5.39
CA MET A 270 -13.00 14.20 -4.09
C MET A 270 -13.36 15.68 -4.18
N ARG A 271 -13.85 16.16 -5.33
CA ARG A 271 -14.64 17.40 -5.42
C ARG A 271 -15.83 17.44 -4.43
N TYR A 272 -16.08 16.33 -3.72
CA TYR A 272 -17.16 16.14 -2.77
C TYR A 272 -16.70 15.47 -1.46
N ALA A 273 -15.42 15.65 -1.08
CA ALA A 273 -14.90 15.23 0.23
C ALA A 273 -15.76 15.74 1.41
N LYS A 274 -16.45 16.87 1.21
CA LYS A 274 -17.48 17.39 2.10
C LYS A 274 -18.64 16.41 2.35
N ALA A 275 -19.12 15.68 1.34
CA ALA A 275 -20.23 14.73 1.54
C ALA A 275 -19.81 13.53 2.40
N ILE A 276 -18.58 13.05 2.22
CA ILE A 276 -17.95 12.05 3.08
C ILE A 276 -17.80 12.65 4.50
N ALA A 277 -17.25 13.86 4.60
CA ALA A 277 -17.06 14.58 5.86
C ALA A 277 -18.35 14.83 6.65
N ASP A 278 -19.44 15.26 6.00
CA ASP A 278 -20.72 15.56 6.65
C ASP A 278 -21.27 14.32 7.36
N HIS A 279 -21.05 13.12 6.81
CA HIS A 279 -21.43 11.84 7.43
C HIS A 279 -20.43 11.38 8.50
N ILE A 280 -19.17 11.80 8.41
CA ILE A 280 -18.09 11.39 9.33
C ILE A 280 -17.99 12.27 10.57
N THR A 281 -18.25 13.58 10.44
CA THR A 281 -18.26 14.51 11.57
C THR A 281 -19.29 14.13 12.64
N GLY A 282 -20.30 13.33 12.28
CA GLY A 282 -21.28 12.76 13.23
C GLY A 282 -21.00 11.33 13.71
N THR A 283 -20.16 10.54 13.03
CA THR A 283 -19.89 9.14 13.41
C THR A 283 -18.68 8.96 14.31
N GLY A 284 -17.75 9.93 14.31
CA GLY A 284 -16.59 9.91 15.22
C GLY A 284 -15.53 8.87 14.86
N VAL A 285 -15.39 8.52 13.58
CA VAL A 285 -14.42 7.54 13.07
C VAL A 285 -13.05 8.20 12.84
N PHE A 286 -11.96 7.46 13.05
CA PHE A 286 -10.60 7.83 12.67
C PHE A 286 -10.31 7.32 11.26
N LEU A 287 -10.20 8.23 10.30
CA LEU A 287 -10.10 7.87 8.89
C LEU A 287 -8.68 7.92 8.37
N VAL A 288 -8.25 6.80 7.83
CA VAL A 288 -6.95 6.65 7.18
C VAL A 288 -7.15 6.63 5.67
N ASN A 289 -6.54 7.59 5.00
CA ASN A 289 -6.55 7.68 3.56
C ASN A 289 -5.37 6.89 2.97
N CYS A 290 -5.65 5.93 2.09
CA CYS A 290 -4.64 5.11 1.42
C CYS A 290 -4.02 5.79 0.17
N LEU A 291 -3.44 6.98 0.33
CA LEU A 291 -2.80 7.75 -0.74
C LEU A 291 -1.28 7.91 -0.64
N GLY A 292 -0.70 7.59 0.51
CA GLY A 292 0.69 7.77 0.89
C GLY A 292 1.66 6.89 0.10
N THR A 293 1.56 6.89 -1.22
CA THR A 293 2.41 6.13 -2.14
C THR A 293 3.87 6.58 -1.99
N PHE A 294 4.76 5.92 -2.73
CA PHE A 294 6.19 6.17 -2.63
C PHE A 294 6.54 7.66 -2.63
N SER A 295 5.89 8.50 -3.45
CA SER A 295 6.02 9.96 -3.38
C SER A 295 4.68 10.68 -3.39
N PRO A 296 4.57 11.84 -2.72
CA PRO A 296 3.39 12.67 -2.89
C PRO A 296 3.29 12.99 -4.39
N PRO A 297 2.13 12.72 -4.99
CA PRO A 297 2.02 12.82 -6.42
C PRO A 297 2.26 14.27 -6.86
N ASN A 298 3.16 14.45 -7.84
CA ASN A 298 3.45 15.73 -8.48
C ASN A 298 2.30 16.10 -9.43
N PHE A 299 1.13 16.34 -8.85
CA PHE A 299 0.02 16.86 -9.60
C PHE A 299 0.15 18.39 -9.60
N GLY A 300 0.40 19.02 -10.75
CA GLY A 300 0.44 20.49 -10.95
C GLY A 300 -0.76 21.30 -10.38
N SER A 301 -1.82 21.55 -11.15
CA SER A 301 -3.02 22.36 -10.82
C SER A 301 -3.95 21.76 -9.73
N THR A 302 -3.38 21.05 -8.78
CA THR A 302 -3.97 19.86 -8.13
C THR A 302 -3.51 19.71 -6.68
N ASP A 303 -2.58 20.55 -6.22
CA ASP A 303 -2.32 20.75 -4.78
C ASP A 303 -3.64 21.07 -4.04
N ALA A 304 -4.50 21.90 -4.65
CA ALA A 304 -5.82 22.19 -4.10
C ALA A 304 -6.73 20.96 -4.00
N LYS A 305 -6.68 20.02 -4.95
CA LYS A 305 -7.50 18.80 -4.94
C LYS A 305 -7.01 17.81 -3.88
N LEU A 306 -5.69 17.62 -3.78
CA LEU A 306 -5.10 16.76 -2.76
C LEU A 306 -5.38 17.32 -1.36
N LYS A 307 -5.22 18.63 -1.17
CA LYS A 307 -5.60 19.32 0.06
C LYS A 307 -7.07 19.11 0.41
N GLU A 308 -7.98 19.32 -0.54
CA GLU A 308 -9.43 19.12 -0.35
C GLU A 308 -9.74 17.67 0.06
N GLN A 309 -9.08 16.70 -0.58
CA GLN A 309 -9.26 15.28 -0.26
C GLN A 309 -8.79 14.93 1.15
N LEU A 310 -7.66 15.47 1.58
CA LEU A 310 -7.08 15.18 2.89
C LEU A 310 -7.72 16.00 4.02
N LEU A 311 -8.41 17.10 3.72
CA LEU A 311 -9.01 18.00 4.72
C LEU A 311 -9.90 17.28 5.74
N TYR A 312 -10.49 16.15 5.35
CA TYR A 312 -11.47 15.41 6.14
C TYR A 312 -10.97 14.05 6.64
N MET A 313 -9.67 13.83 6.55
CA MET A 313 -9.02 12.60 7.02
C MET A 313 -8.34 12.89 8.35
N ASP A 314 -8.12 11.84 9.16
CA ASP A 314 -7.29 11.95 10.36
C ASP A 314 -5.84 11.53 10.05
N ALA A 315 -5.64 10.64 9.08
CA ALA A 315 -4.34 10.15 8.67
C ALA A 315 -4.22 9.87 7.17
N VAL A 316 -2.98 9.81 6.70
CA VAL A 316 -2.61 9.26 5.39
C VAL A 316 -1.59 8.13 5.57
N SER A 317 -1.76 7.07 4.78
CA SER A 317 -0.87 5.91 4.66
C SER A 317 -0.96 5.37 3.23
N SER A 318 -0.29 4.27 2.90
CA SER A 318 -0.56 3.51 1.66
C SER A 318 -0.72 2.04 1.91
N TYR A 319 -1.38 1.39 0.95
CA TYR A 319 -1.45 -0.05 0.82
C TYR A 319 -0.06 -0.64 0.58
N VAL A 320 0.71 -0.10 -0.36
CA VAL A 320 2.09 -0.51 -0.61
C VAL A 320 3.01 0.69 -0.83
N ALA A 321 4.20 0.63 -0.22
CA ALA A 321 5.28 1.61 -0.38
C ALA A 321 6.18 1.22 -1.56
N TYR A 322 5.65 1.31 -2.78
CA TYR A 322 6.30 0.81 -3.98
C TYR A 322 6.49 1.88 -5.07
N SER A 323 7.66 1.87 -5.72
CA SER A 323 7.97 2.69 -6.89
C SER A 323 8.60 1.83 -7.98
N GLU A 324 7.89 1.69 -9.09
CA GLU A 324 8.36 1.00 -10.30
C GLU A 324 9.70 1.56 -10.80
N GLU A 325 9.80 2.90 -10.83
CA GLU A 325 11.01 3.59 -11.27
C GLU A 325 12.21 3.22 -10.38
N MET A 326 12.02 3.26 -9.06
CA MET A 326 13.08 2.93 -8.12
C MET A 326 13.40 1.44 -8.12
N ALA A 327 12.42 0.56 -8.31
CA ALA A 327 12.66 -0.88 -8.45
C ALA A 327 13.53 -1.18 -9.67
N VAL A 328 13.22 -0.59 -10.84
CA VAL A 328 14.06 -0.73 -12.04
C VAL A 328 15.46 -0.16 -11.82
N GLN A 329 15.57 1.00 -11.16
CA GLN A 329 16.86 1.61 -10.86
C GLN A 329 17.67 0.80 -9.86
N SER A 330 17.06 0.16 -8.88
CA SER A 330 17.77 -0.64 -7.88
C SER A 330 18.09 -2.06 -8.38
N GLY A 331 17.61 -2.43 -9.57
CA GLY A 331 17.78 -3.79 -10.11
C GLY A 331 16.85 -4.79 -9.42
N ASN A 332 15.63 -4.37 -9.11
CA ASN A 332 14.57 -5.14 -8.45
C ASN A 332 14.88 -5.56 -7.01
N GLU A 333 15.79 -4.84 -6.34
CA GLU A 333 16.20 -5.13 -4.96
C GLU A 333 15.98 -3.90 -4.06
N LEU A 334 15.63 -4.13 -2.80
CA LEU A 334 15.52 -3.10 -1.76
C LEU A 334 16.92 -2.68 -1.29
N THR A 335 17.60 -1.86 -2.10
CA THR A 335 18.94 -1.35 -1.79
C THR A 335 18.90 -0.17 -0.83
N LYS A 336 20.06 0.23 -0.29
CA LYS A 336 20.22 1.45 0.54
C LYS A 336 19.74 2.71 -0.19
N GLU A 337 19.97 2.77 -1.51
CA GLU A 337 19.51 3.86 -2.38
C GLU A 337 17.98 3.89 -2.49
N TYR A 338 17.33 2.73 -2.61
CA TYR A 338 15.87 2.63 -2.60
C TYR A 338 15.31 3.10 -1.26
N ILE A 339 15.91 2.66 -0.15
CA ILE A 339 15.51 3.05 1.20
C ILE A 339 15.70 4.55 1.44
N GLU A 340 16.79 5.16 0.94
CA GLU A 340 16.97 6.61 1.02
C GLU A 340 15.91 7.35 0.22
N ALA A 341 15.63 6.91 -1.01
CA ALA A 341 14.60 7.52 -1.84
C ALA A 341 13.23 7.45 -1.17
N TYR A 342 12.87 6.30 -0.59
CA TYR A 342 11.65 6.14 0.21
C TYR A 342 11.63 7.16 1.35
N ALA A 343 12.71 7.21 2.15
CA ALA A 343 12.72 8.01 3.37
C ALA A 343 12.61 9.51 3.06
N LEU A 344 13.36 10.00 2.05
CA LEU A 344 13.24 11.38 1.56
C LEU A 344 11.83 11.69 1.05
N SER A 345 11.15 10.69 0.52
CA SER A 345 9.82 10.85 0.02
C SER A 345 8.76 10.91 1.12
N GLN A 346 8.95 10.17 2.21
CA GLN A 346 8.14 10.31 3.42
C GLN A 346 8.33 11.69 4.08
N VAL A 347 9.55 12.26 4.03
CA VAL A 347 9.78 13.67 4.45
C VAL A 347 8.91 14.62 3.63
N LYS A 348 8.83 14.44 2.30
CA LYS A 348 7.97 15.27 1.46
C LYS A 348 6.48 15.13 1.78
N TRP A 349 6.02 13.91 2.07
CA TRP A 349 4.65 13.69 2.54
C TRP A 349 4.39 14.45 3.84
N PHE A 350 5.27 14.32 4.83
CA PHE A 350 5.15 15.03 6.08
C PHE A 350 5.09 16.56 5.87
N ASP A 351 6.00 17.12 5.07
CA ASP A 351 6.04 18.55 4.77
C ASP A 351 4.76 19.04 4.10
N TYR A 352 4.25 18.25 3.16
CA TYR A 352 2.99 18.54 2.49
C TYR A 352 1.85 18.64 3.51
N LEU A 353 1.74 17.66 4.41
CA LEU A 353 0.67 17.61 5.41
C LEU A 353 0.80 18.80 6.38
N GLN A 354 1.98 19.06 6.91
CA GLN A 354 2.21 20.19 7.82
C GLN A 354 1.86 21.55 7.18
N LYS A 355 2.17 21.72 5.89
CA LYS A 355 1.86 22.95 5.16
C LYS A 355 0.38 23.11 4.83
N ASN A 356 -0.29 22.03 4.44
CA ASN A 356 -1.61 22.12 3.80
C ASN A 356 -2.77 21.62 4.67
N VAL A 357 -2.54 20.61 5.51
CA VAL A 357 -3.55 19.91 6.33
C VAL A 357 -2.92 19.43 7.66
N PRO A 358 -2.47 20.34 8.55
CA PRO A 358 -1.61 20.00 9.69
C PRO A 358 -2.27 19.09 10.75
N HIS A 359 -3.59 18.92 10.71
CA HIS A 359 -4.32 17.97 11.55
C HIS A 359 -4.22 16.52 11.07
N VAL A 360 -3.82 16.30 9.80
CA VAL A 360 -3.67 14.97 9.21
C VAL A 360 -2.29 14.43 9.55
N THR A 361 -2.25 13.25 10.14
CA THR A 361 -0.99 12.59 10.49
C THR A 361 -0.50 11.64 9.38
N LEU A 362 0.81 11.43 9.31
CA LEU A 362 1.41 10.41 8.45
C LEU A 362 1.55 9.11 9.23
N ILE A 363 1.03 8.01 8.67
CA ILE A 363 1.35 6.65 9.10
C ILE A 363 2.30 6.08 8.03
N PRO A 364 3.59 5.90 8.34
CA PRO A 364 4.55 5.42 7.35
C PRO A 364 4.19 4.01 6.85
N PRO A 365 4.11 3.81 5.53
CA PRO A 365 3.85 2.49 4.96
C PRO A 365 5.15 1.69 4.78
N LEU A 366 5.09 0.38 4.93
CA LEU A 366 6.21 -0.55 4.87
C LEU A 366 5.90 -1.68 3.90
N THR A 367 6.78 -1.90 2.92
CA THR A 367 6.66 -2.99 1.94
C THR A 367 8.06 -3.53 1.64
N PHE A 368 8.30 -4.81 1.95
CA PHE A 368 9.59 -5.45 1.67
C PHE A 368 9.68 -5.99 0.25
N HIS A 369 8.56 -6.49 -0.27
CA HIS A 369 8.50 -7.16 -1.56
C HIS A 369 7.27 -6.72 -2.35
N MET A 370 7.35 -6.87 -3.67
CA MET A 370 6.24 -6.72 -4.60
C MET A 370 6.57 -7.58 -5.83
N ASP A 371 5.71 -8.51 -6.17
CA ASP A 371 5.84 -9.35 -7.36
C ASP A 371 4.47 -9.92 -7.74
N ASP A 372 3.86 -9.29 -8.75
CA ASP A 372 2.60 -9.72 -9.34
C ASP A 372 2.80 -10.41 -10.71
N THR A 373 4.04 -10.77 -11.07
CA THR A 373 4.37 -11.36 -12.38
C THR A 373 3.72 -12.71 -12.63
N LYS A 374 3.24 -13.36 -11.57
CA LYS A 374 2.52 -14.63 -11.63
C LYS A 374 1.03 -14.48 -11.97
N ILE A 375 0.51 -13.26 -12.01
CA ILE A 375 -0.83 -12.96 -12.50
C ILE A 375 -0.77 -12.87 -14.04
N PRO A 376 -1.48 -13.74 -14.80
CA PRO A 376 -1.36 -13.78 -16.26
C PRO A 376 -1.59 -12.44 -16.98
N ASP A 377 -2.48 -11.61 -16.43
CA ASP A 377 -2.85 -10.31 -17.02
C ASP A 377 -1.90 -9.15 -16.61
N ARG A 378 -0.86 -9.45 -15.80
CA ARG A 378 0.16 -8.49 -15.34
C ARG A 378 1.47 -8.60 -16.10
N ILE A 379 1.44 -9.16 -17.30
CA ILE A 379 2.57 -9.24 -18.22
C ILE A 379 2.26 -8.38 -19.45
N ASN A 380 3.17 -7.47 -19.79
CA ASN A 380 3.07 -6.65 -20.99
C ASN A 380 3.18 -7.52 -22.26
N SER A 381 2.73 -6.98 -23.39
CA SER A 381 2.80 -7.69 -24.68
C SER A 381 4.22 -8.08 -25.12
N ASP A 382 5.24 -7.43 -24.58
CA ASP A 382 6.66 -7.73 -24.84
C ASP A 382 7.25 -8.77 -23.87
N GLY A 383 6.44 -9.32 -22.97
CA GLY A 383 6.86 -10.29 -21.95
C GLY A 383 7.47 -9.68 -20.69
N SER A 384 7.60 -8.36 -20.61
CA SER A 384 8.05 -7.69 -19.38
C SER A 384 6.94 -7.63 -18.32
N PRO A 385 7.28 -7.60 -17.03
CA PRO A 385 6.32 -7.32 -15.96
C PRO A 385 5.60 -5.99 -16.18
N MET A 386 4.29 -5.95 -15.96
CA MET A 386 3.52 -4.69 -15.89
C MET A 386 4.04 -3.83 -14.74
N HIS A 387 4.32 -4.45 -13.60
CA HIS A 387 5.00 -3.83 -12.48
C HIS A 387 6.34 -4.55 -12.23
N PRO A 388 7.48 -3.84 -12.32
CA PRO A 388 8.79 -4.41 -12.02
C PRO A 388 8.87 -4.98 -10.59
N PRO A 389 9.30 -6.22 -10.39
CA PRO A 389 9.31 -6.77 -9.04
C PRO A 389 10.30 -6.02 -8.13
N LEU A 390 10.04 -6.04 -6.83
CA LEU A 390 10.92 -5.59 -5.77
C LEU A 390 11.10 -6.74 -4.78
N PHE A 391 12.34 -7.07 -4.47
CA PHE A 391 12.68 -8.06 -3.46
C PHE A 391 13.55 -7.42 -2.38
N CYS A 392 13.41 -7.88 -1.15
CA CYS A 392 14.42 -7.65 -0.12
C CYS A 392 15.09 -8.98 0.22
N THR A 393 16.25 -9.28 -0.34
CA THR A 393 16.98 -10.52 -0.03
C THR A 393 17.98 -10.33 1.10
N ASN A 394 18.43 -9.09 1.34
CA ASN A 394 19.43 -8.76 2.34
C ASN A 394 18.81 -8.35 3.70
N ASN A 395 19.13 -9.12 4.76
CA ASN A 395 18.69 -8.83 6.13
C ASN A 395 19.18 -7.48 6.68
N GLU A 396 20.37 -7.02 6.31
CA GLU A 396 20.86 -5.70 6.70
C GLU A 396 19.96 -4.60 6.14
N ASN A 397 19.54 -4.72 4.87
CA ASN A 397 18.66 -3.73 4.24
C ASN A 397 17.27 -3.71 4.89
N ARG A 398 16.72 -4.86 5.30
CA ARG A 398 15.49 -4.90 6.10
C ARG A 398 15.61 -4.06 7.37
N LEU A 399 16.67 -4.28 8.14
CA LEU A 399 16.91 -3.57 9.40
C LEU A 399 17.17 -2.08 9.17
N ILE A 400 17.90 -1.72 8.12
CA ILE A 400 18.12 -0.31 7.75
C ILE A 400 16.80 0.36 7.38
N TYR A 401 15.92 -0.32 6.64
CA TYR A 401 14.63 0.20 6.26
C TYR A 401 13.75 0.49 7.48
N LEU A 402 13.64 -0.48 8.40
CA LEU A 402 12.92 -0.33 9.66
C LEU A 402 13.48 0.81 10.52
N ARG A 403 14.81 0.94 10.61
CA ARG A 403 15.47 2.05 11.32
C ARG A 403 15.19 3.41 10.69
N ALA A 404 15.12 3.49 9.36
CA ALA A 404 14.74 4.72 8.66
C ALA A 404 13.30 5.13 8.99
N ILE A 405 12.36 4.17 9.01
CA ILE A 405 10.98 4.42 9.45
C ILE A 405 10.93 4.88 10.91
N SER A 406 11.67 4.22 11.81
CA SER A 406 11.79 4.63 13.22
C SER A 406 12.23 6.08 13.37
N ALA A 407 13.26 6.47 12.60
CA ALA A 407 13.78 7.82 12.63
C ALA A 407 12.75 8.83 12.14
N LEU A 408 11.99 8.51 11.08
CA LEU A 408 10.89 9.34 10.61
C LEU A 408 9.81 9.50 11.67
N VAL A 409 9.36 8.39 12.28
CA VAL A 409 8.35 8.40 13.36
C VAL A 409 8.78 9.31 14.50
N ARG A 410 9.99 9.11 15.04
CA ARG A 410 10.54 9.90 16.14
C ARG A 410 10.71 11.38 15.78
N ARG A 411 11.30 11.66 14.63
CA ARG A 411 11.64 13.04 14.24
C ARG A 411 10.40 13.90 14.01
N PHE A 412 9.39 13.30 13.41
CA PHE A 412 8.15 13.98 13.06
C PHE A 412 7.07 13.90 14.14
N ASN A 413 7.40 13.29 15.27
CA ASN A 413 6.46 13.03 16.35
C ASN A 413 5.17 12.35 15.85
N LEU A 414 5.32 11.33 14.99
CA LEU A 414 4.19 10.59 14.44
C LEU A 414 3.56 9.70 15.51
N PRO A 415 2.28 9.31 15.40
CA PRO A 415 1.52 8.65 16.46
C PRO A 415 1.94 7.20 16.79
N GLY A 416 3.18 6.80 16.53
CA GLY A 416 3.68 5.46 16.84
C GLY A 416 3.09 4.33 15.99
N PHE A 417 2.37 4.63 14.89
CA PHE A 417 1.83 3.63 13.98
C PHE A 417 2.73 3.45 12.75
N VAL A 418 2.85 2.21 12.28
CA VAL A 418 3.45 1.84 10.99
C VAL A 418 2.48 0.93 10.25
N ASN A 419 2.24 1.16 8.97
CA ASN A 419 1.39 0.30 8.16
C ASN A 419 2.25 -0.69 7.36
N ILE A 420 2.26 -1.95 7.76
CA ILE A 420 2.77 -3.05 6.94
C ILE A 420 1.80 -3.24 5.79
N GLY A 421 2.31 -3.25 4.57
CA GLY A 421 1.47 -3.18 3.38
C GLY A 421 0.44 -4.30 3.37
N THR A 422 0.89 -5.55 3.50
CA THR A 422 0.00 -6.70 3.62
C THR A 422 0.59 -7.76 4.53
N TRP A 423 -0.29 -8.42 5.28
CA TRP A 423 0.05 -9.65 5.97
C TRP A 423 0.14 -10.78 4.97
N ASN A 424 -0.89 -10.96 4.15
CA ASN A 424 -1.11 -12.17 3.35
C ASN A 424 -1.53 -11.92 1.90
N GLU A 425 -1.16 -10.81 1.26
CA GLU A 425 -1.42 -10.65 -0.18
C GLU A 425 -0.43 -11.48 -1.01
N LEU A 426 -0.86 -12.68 -1.36
CA LEU A 426 -0.06 -13.64 -2.11
C LEU A 426 -0.05 -13.39 -3.63
N TRP A 427 -1.04 -12.68 -4.17
CA TRP A 427 -1.15 -12.45 -5.62
C TRP A 427 -0.22 -11.34 -6.08
N GLU A 428 -0.07 -10.29 -5.27
CA GLU A 428 0.86 -9.19 -5.54
C GLU A 428 2.25 -9.42 -4.93
N GLY A 429 2.44 -10.53 -4.21
CA GLY A 429 3.73 -10.87 -3.60
C GLY A 429 4.22 -9.87 -2.55
N THR A 430 3.32 -9.10 -1.95
CA THR A 430 3.63 -8.07 -0.94
C THR A 430 3.56 -8.59 0.50
N THR A 431 3.14 -9.85 0.65
CA THR A 431 3.00 -10.58 1.90
C THR A 431 4.24 -10.53 2.80
N VAL A 432 4.03 -10.35 4.10
CA VAL A 432 5.04 -10.63 5.14
C VAL A 432 4.76 -11.93 5.90
N GLU A 433 3.62 -12.58 5.62
CA GLU A 433 3.28 -13.90 6.16
C GLU A 433 4.37 -14.90 5.76
N ARG A 434 4.63 -15.84 6.67
CA ARG A 434 5.61 -16.90 6.45
C ARG A 434 5.24 -17.72 5.21
N THR A 435 6.10 -17.66 4.19
CA THR A 435 5.98 -18.47 2.97
C THR A 435 7.21 -19.34 2.77
N GLU A 436 7.12 -20.38 1.94
CA GLU A 436 8.30 -21.14 1.49
C GLU A 436 9.32 -20.26 0.73
N THR A 437 8.85 -19.18 0.08
CA THR A 437 9.68 -18.29 -0.72
C THR A 437 10.48 -17.29 0.13
N TYR A 438 9.82 -16.63 1.09
CA TYR A 438 10.44 -15.58 1.90
C TYR A 438 10.83 -16.06 3.31
N GLY A 439 10.38 -17.25 3.70
CA GLY A 439 10.65 -17.84 5.01
C GLY A 439 10.16 -16.96 6.14
N LEU A 440 11.02 -16.75 7.13
CA LEU A 440 10.78 -15.91 8.31
C LEU A 440 11.54 -14.57 8.27
N ALA A 441 12.23 -14.25 7.17
CA ALA A 441 13.23 -13.18 7.18
C ALA A 441 12.62 -11.80 7.50
N ASP A 442 11.44 -11.49 6.98
CA ASP A 442 10.75 -10.22 7.23
C ASP A 442 10.22 -10.16 8.67
N LEU A 443 9.60 -11.26 9.13
CA LEU A 443 9.06 -11.39 10.48
C LEU A 443 10.15 -11.28 11.56
N GLU A 444 11.31 -11.92 11.36
CA GLU A 444 12.45 -11.81 12.27
C GLU A 444 13.03 -10.40 12.31
N ALA A 445 13.06 -9.69 11.17
CA ALA A 445 13.49 -8.29 11.14
C ALA A 445 12.51 -7.39 11.92
N LEU A 446 11.20 -7.60 11.76
CA LEU A 446 10.16 -6.89 12.50
C LEU A 446 10.25 -7.14 14.01
N LYS A 447 10.49 -8.39 14.43
CA LYS A 447 10.68 -8.77 15.83
C LYS A 447 11.94 -8.20 16.47
N GLN A 448 13.03 -8.14 15.72
CA GLN A 448 14.25 -7.48 16.19
C GLN A 448 14.05 -5.98 16.37
N PHE A 449 13.22 -5.37 15.52
CA PHE A 449 12.94 -3.95 15.56
C PHE A 449 11.92 -3.57 16.66
N SER A 450 10.92 -4.40 16.94
CA SER A 450 9.92 -4.15 18.00
C SER A 450 10.46 -4.26 19.43
N LYS A 451 11.66 -4.81 19.61
CA LYS A 451 12.35 -4.98 20.92
C LYS A 451 13.33 -3.85 21.27
N GLN A 452 13.59 -2.93 20.34
CA GLN A 452 14.48 -1.77 20.52
C GLN A 452 13.66 -0.53 20.82
#